data_AF-A0A917RZH1-F1
#
_entry.id   AF-A0A917RZH1-F1
#
_cell.length_a   1.000
_cell.length_b   1.000
_cell.length_c   1.000
_cell.angle_alpha   90.00
_cell.angle_beta   90.00
_cell.angle_gamma   90.00
#
_symmetry.space_group_name_H-M   'P 1'
#
loop_
_entity.id
_entity.type
_entity.pdbx_description
1 polymer ?
#
loop_
_entity_poly.entity_id
_entity_poly.type
_entity_poly.pdbx_seq_one_letter_code
_entity_poly.pdbx_strand_id
1 'polypeptide(L)'
;MTTVDRDSTVTTITGAAPGVIVALRRAAVIAAEHGHNYLGVEDLLTALLETTPPMEVHWKQQELGALTFDEVQHLARSVVPGPVTGEHGPAEPATVTFEVSGRHAEEFLAMIEQNS
;
A
#
# COMPACT_ATOMS: atom_id res chain seq x y z
N MET A 1 1.02 -20.26 31.00
CA MET A 1 1.55 -19.44 29.90
C MET A 1 0.35 -19.12 29.01
N THR A 2 -0.30 -17.99 29.21
CA THR A 2 -1.47 -17.60 28.42
C THR A 2 -0.95 -17.15 27.06
N THR A 3 -1.13 -17.97 26.03
CA THR A 3 -1.05 -17.52 24.65
C THR A 3 -2.01 -16.34 24.53
N VAL A 4 -1.45 -15.15 24.32
CA VAL A 4 -2.26 -13.96 24.02
C VAL A 4 -2.89 -14.26 22.67
N ASP A 5 -4.18 -14.57 22.69
CA ASP A 5 -5.00 -14.75 21.50
C ASP A 5 -5.04 -13.39 20.79
N ARG A 6 -4.12 -13.18 19.85
CA ARG A 6 -3.97 -11.95 19.09
C ARG A 6 -4.66 -12.11 17.75
N ASP A 7 -5.35 -11.07 17.33
CA ASP A 7 -5.90 -11.02 15.99
C ASP A 7 -4.78 -11.09 14.96
N SER A 8 -5.06 -11.77 13.85
CA SER A 8 -4.14 -11.88 12.74
C SER A 8 -4.88 -11.71 11.43
N THR A 9 -4.21 -11.09 10.47
CA THR A 9 -4.73 -10.87 9.12
C THR A 9 -3.72 -11.37 8.11
N VAL A 10 -4.21 -12.10 7.11
CA VAL A 10 -3.41 -12.52 5.95
C VAL A 10 -4.06 -11.90 4.72
N THR A 11 -3.29 -11.10 3.97
CA THR A 11 -3.74 -10.49 2.72
C THR A 11 -2.98 -11.09 1.55
N THR A 12 -3.71 -11.56 0.53
CA THR A 12 -3.16 -12.04 -0.73
C THR A 12 -3.45 -11.03 -1.82
N ILE A 13 -2.41 -10.60 -2.53
CA ILE A 13 -2.51 -9.67 -3.65
C ILE A 13 -2.10 -10.41 -4.93
N THR A 14 -2.98 -10.44 -5.92
CA THR A 14 -2.68 -10.94 -7.26
C THR A 14 -2.41 -9.78 -8.22
N GLY A 15 -1.53 -9.99 -9.19
CA GLY A 15 -1.22 -8.98 -10.21
C GLY A 15 -0.42 -7.76 -9.71
N ALA A 16 0.19 -7.83 -8.51
CA ALA A 16 1.02 -6.75 -7.98
C ALA A 16 2.23 -6.47 -8.89
N ALA A 17 2.40 -5.22 -9.31
CA ALA A 17 3.59 -4.79 -10.03
C ALA A 17 4.85 -4.93 -9.15
N PRO A 18 6.05 -5.19 -9.73
CA PRO A 18 7.27 -5.35 -8.94
C PRO A 18 7.56 -4.20 -7.97
N GLY A 19 7.27 -2.95 -8.36
CA GLY A 19 7.42 -1.78 -7.50
C GLY A 19 6.52 -1.83 -6.25
N VAL A 20 5.29 -2.35 -6.37
CA VAL A 20 4.37 -2.54 -5.24
C VAL A 20 4.92 -3.57 -4.27
N ILE A 21 5.48 -4.68 -4.78
CA ILE A 21 6.08 -5.73 -3.94
C ILE A 21 7.27 -5.17 -3.15
N VAL A 22 8.12 -4.35 -3.80
CA VAL A 22 9.25 -3.68 -3.14
C VAL A 22 8.76 -2.72 -2.06
N ALA A 23 7.76 -1.88 -2.36
CA ALA A 23 7.19 -0.94 -1.40
C ALA A 23 6.58 -1.65 -0.17
N LEU A 24 5.81 -2.73 -0.37
CA LEU A 24 5.23 -3.51 0.73
C LEU A 24 6.31 -4.12 1.63
N ARG A 25 7.39 -4.66 1.04
CA ARG A 25 8.52 -5.17 1.83
C ARG A 25 9.20 -4.07 2.62
N ARG A 26 9.40 -2.89 2.03
CA ARG A 26 10.02 -1.76 2.71
C ARG A 26 9.12 -1.24 3.84
N ALA A 27 7.81 -1.15 3.61
CA ALA A 27 6.84 -0.78 4.63
C ALA A 27 6.88 -1.72 5.84
N ALA A 28 7.06 -3.02 5.61
CA ALA A 28 7.16 -4.00 6.70
C ALA A 28 8.43 -3.79 7.56
N VAL A 29 9.53 -3.37 6.93
CA VAL A 29 10.75 -2.99 7.65
C VAL A 29 10.52 -1.73 8.47
N ILE A 30 9.93 -0.69 7.89
CA ILE A 30 9.64 0.58 8.57
C ILE A 30 8.69 0.35 9.77
N ALA A 31 7.64 -0.44 9.58
CA ALA A 31 6.73 -0.83 10.65
C ALA A 31 7.47 -1.49 11.82
N ALA A 32 8.38 -2.43 11.52
CA ALA A 32 9.19 -3.09 12.54
C ALA A 32 10.16 -2.12 13.24
N GLU A 33 10.76 -1.18 12.51
CA GLU A 33 11.62 -0.11 13.07
C GLU A 33 10.84 0.79 14.06
N HIS A 34 9.54 1.01 13.81
CA HIS A 34 8.64 1.73 14.71
C HIS A 34 8.03 0.87 15.82
N GLY A 35 8.37 -0.42 15.89
CA GLY A 35 7.83 -1.34 16.90
C GLY A 35 6.41 -1.82 16.63
N HIS A 36 5.91 -1.65 15.40
CA HIS A 36 4.63 -2.17 14.97
C HIS A 36 4.73 -3.64 14.57
N ASN A 37 3.65 -4.38 14.83
CA ASN A 37 3.48 -5.77 14.40
C ASN A 37 2.52 -5.87 13.20
N TYR A 38 2.17 -4.73 12.61
CA TYR A 38 1.21 -4.57 11.53
C TYR A 38 1.73 -3.53 10.54
N LEU A 39 1.21 -3.54 9.31
CA LEU A 39 1.50 -2.51 8.31
C LEU A 39 0.52 -1.35 8.44
N GLY A 40 1.01 -0.16 8.80
CA GLY A 40 0.23 1.07 8.77
C GLY A 40 0.18 1.72 7.39
N VAL A 41 -0.76 2.64 7.19
CA VAL A 41 -0.82 3.48 5.98
C VAL A 41 0.40 4.39 5.90
N GLU A 42 0.87 4.87 7.05
CA GLU A 42 2.04 5.74 7.21
C GLU A 42 3.35 5.01 6.85
N ASP A 43 3.48 3.74 7.25
CA ASP A 43 4.64 2.91 6.90
C ASP A 43 4.66 2.67 5.38
N LEU A 44 3.49 2.41 4.79
CA LEU A 44 3.33 2.24 3.34
C LEU A 44 3.61 3.54 2.58
N LEU A 45 3.11 4.68 3.05
CA LEU A 45 3.34 5.98 2.43
C LEU A 45 4.83 6.33 2.46
N THR A 46 5.48 6.14 3.62
CA THR A 46 6.93 6.33 3.75
C THR A 46 7.69 5.45 2.77
N ALA A 47 7.34 4.15 2.70
CA ALA A 47 7.97 3.23 1.76
C ALA A 47 7.79 3.65 0.30
N LEU A 48 6.60 4.11 -0.09
CA LEU A 48 6.34 4.62 -1.44
C LEU A 48 7.20 5.86 -1.72
N LEU A 49 7.31 6.80 -0.79
CA LEU A 49 8.13 8.00 -0.99
C LEU A 49 9.63 7.69 -1.05
N GLU A 50 10.12 6.67 -0.34
CA GLU A 50 11.53 6.24 -0.40
C GLU A 50 11.87 5.43 -1.66
N THR A 51 10.92 4.65 -2.19
CA THR A 51 11.17 3.65 -3.25
C THR A 51 10.77 4.10 -4.65
N THR A 52 10.27 5.33 -4.82
CA THR A 52 9.63 5.76 -6.08
C THR A 52 10.39 6.86 -6.83
N PRO A 53 11.20 6.49 -7.85
CA PRO A 53 11.73 7.44 -8.83
C PRO A 53 10.67 8.26 -9.59
N PRO A 54 9.49 7.73 -10.03
CA PRO A 54 8.62 8.48 -10.92
C PRO A 54 7.92 9.69 -10.28
N MET A 55 7.60 9.66 -8.99
CA MET A 55 7.00 10.81 -8.30
C MET A 55 8.01 11.92 -8.08
N GLU A 56 9.21 11.61 -7.55
CA GLU A 56 10.26 12.62 -7.36
C GLU A 56 10.72 13.22 -8.70
N VAL A 57 10.82 12.39 -9.76
CA VAL A 57 11.15 12.86 -11.11
C VAL A 57 10.05 13.79 -11.65
N HIS A 58 8.78 13.43 -11.55
CA HIS A 58 7.68 14.31 -11.97
C HIS A 58 7.64 15.61 -11.15
N TRP A 59 7.88 15.51 -9.84
CA TRP A 59 7.93 16.65 -8.94
C TRP A 59 8.99 17.67 -9.37
N LYS A 60 10.19 17.19 -9.69
CA LYS A 60 11.29 18.02 -10.19
C LYS A 60 11.01 18.57 -11.58
N GLN A 61 10.44 17.76 -12.48
CA GLN A 61 10.12 18.17 -13.86
C GLN A 61 9.05 19.26 -13.93
N GLN A 62 8.11 19.25 -13.00
CA GLN A 62 7.05 20.26 -12.90
C GLN A 62 7.43 21.47 -12.03
N GLU A 63 8.68 21.53 -11.54
CA GLU A 63 9.19 22.61 -10.68
C GLU A 63 8.28 22.88 -9.46
N LEU A 64 7.68 21.83 -8.90
CA LEU A 64 6.70 21.96 -7.83
C LEU A 64 7.37 22.35 -6.50
N GLY A 65 6.79 23.34 -5.84
CA GLY A 65 7.14 23.76 -4.48
C GLY A 65 6.45 22.92 -3.40
N ALA A 66 6.22 23.51 -2.23
CA ALA A 66 5.36 22.88 -1.22
C ALA A 66 3.93 22.75 -1.76
N LEU A 67 3.40 21.53 -1.77
CA LEU A 67 2.06 21.23 -2.26
C LEU A 67 1.07 21.20 -1.09
N THR A 68 -0.14 21.69 -1.34
CA THR A 68 -1.33 21.39 -0.55
C THR A 68 -1.72 19.92 -0.71
N PHE A 69 -2.56 19.41 0.19
CA PHE A 69 -3.03 18.02 0.10
C PHE A 69 -3.75 17.71 -1.22
N ASP A 70 -4.59 18.63 -1.69
CA ASP A 70 -5.33 18.48 -2.95
C ASP A 70 -4.38 18.41 -4.16
N GLU A 71 -3.29 19.18 -4.13
CA GLU A 71 -2.26 19.15 -5.18
C GLU A 71 -1.46 17.84 -5.17
N VAL A 72 -1.16 17.28 -3.98
CA VAL A 72 -0.55 15.94 -3.88
C VAL A 72 -1.49 14.88 -4.45
N GLN A 73 -2.79 14.96 -4.15
CA GLN A 73 -3.78 14.04 -4.71
C GLN A 73 -3.85 14.14 -6.23
N HIS A 74 -3.80 15.36 -6.77
CA HIS A 74 -3.80 15.59 -8.21
C HIS A 74 -2.55 14.99 -8.88
N LEU A 75 -1.37 15.27 -8.33
CA LEU A 75 -0.11 14.73 -8.83
C LEU A 75 -0.08 13.20 -8.80
N ALA A 76 -0.55 12.59 -7.72
CA ALA A 76 -0.62 11.13 -7.59
C ALA A 76 -1.51 10.50 -8.68
N ARG A 77 -2.61 11.17 -9.06
CA ARG A 77 -3.48 10.71 -10.16
C ARG A 77 -2.86 10.90 -11.54
N SER A 78 -2.09 11.98 -11.74
CA SER A 78 -1.49 12.27 -13.05
C SER A 78 -0.38 11.29 -13.45
N VAL A 79 0.25 10.63 -12.47
CA VAL A 79 1.36 9.69 -12.71
C VAL A 79 0.92 8.24 -12.85
N VAL A 80 -0.38 7.94 -12.71
CA VAL A 80 -0.91 6.58 -12.91
C VAL A 80 -0.70 6.19 -14.38
N PRO A 81 0.09 5.15 -14.67
CA PRO A 81 0.31 4.73 -16.04
C PRO A 81 -1.01 4.35 -16.71
N GLY A 82 -1.16 4.69 -17.98
CA GLY A 82 -2.23 4.14 -18.81
C GLY A 82 -2.15 2.60 -18.91
N PRO A 83 -3.19 1.95 -19.44
CA PRO A 83 -3.20 0.49 -19.59
C PRO A 83 -1.95 0.02 -20.35
N VAL A 84 -1.31 -1.04 -19.84
CA VAL A 84 -0.13 -1.62 -20.48
C VAL A 84 -0.54 -2.18 -21.84
N THR A 85 0.10 -1.69 -22.91
CA THR A 85 -0.14 -2.17 -24.27
C THR A 85 0.72 -3.41 -24.56
N GLY A 86 0.10 -4.54 -24.91
CA GLY A 86 0.78 -5.80 -25.28
C GLY A 86 0.49 -6.96 -24.32
N GLU A 87 1.08 -8.15 -24.56
CA GLU A 87 0.92 -9.35 -23.72
C GLU A 87 1.80 -9.33 -22.44
N HIS A 88 2.26 -8.16 -22.02
CA HIS A 88 3.11 -8.00 -20.85
C HIS A 88 2.27 -7.51 -19.66
N GLY A 89 1.91 -8.42 -18.76
CA GLY A 89 1.14 -8.12 -17.55
C GLY A 89 0.25 -9.29 -17.11
N PRO A 90 -0.37 -9.21 -15.93
CA PRO A 90 -1.36 -10.21 -15.50
C PRO A 90 -2.52 -10.28 -16.50
N ALA A 91 -2.94 -11.48 -16.88
CA ALA A 91 -4.04 -11.69 -17.82
C ALA A 91 -5.42 -11.28 -17.23
N GLU A 92 -5.49 -11.17 -15.91
CA GLU A 92 -6.70 -10.84 -15.15
C GLU A 92 -6.48 -9.56 -14.33
N PRO A 93 -7.56 -8.81 -14.00
CA PRO A 93 -7.48 -7.67 -13.10
C PRO A 93 -6.83 -8.02 -11.77
N ALA A 94 -6.07 -7.09 -11.19
CA ALA A 94 -5.49 -7.27 -9.87
C ALA A 94 -6.59 -7.46 -8.82
N THR A 95 -6.39 -8.41 -7.91
CA THR A 95 -7.31 -8.67 -6.80
C THR A 95 -6.57 -8.60 -5.47
N VAL A 96 -7.29 -8.17 -4.42
CA VAL A 96 -6.84 -8.22 -3.04
C VAL A 96 -7.87 -9.02 -2.28
N THR A 97 -7.46 -10.14 -1.69
CA THR A 97 -8.27 -10.94 -0.78
C THR A 97 -7.60 -10.96 0.58
N PHE A 98 -8.38 -11.15 1.64
CA PHE A 98 -7.83 -11.22 2.98
C PHE A 98 -8.67 -12.14 3.87
N GLU A 99 -8.01 -12.68 4.89
CA GLU A 99 -8.63 -13.46 5.94
C GLU A 99 -8.25 -12.85 7.29
N VAL A 100 -9.23 -12.74 8.19
CA VAL A 100 -9.03 -12.24 9.55
C VAL A 100 -9.40 -13.35 10.52
N SER A 101 -8.56 -13.57 11.52
CA SER A 101 -8.80 -14.53 12.59
C SER A 101 -8.42 -13.95 13.94
N GLY A 102 -9.02 -14.48 15.01
CA GLY A 102 -8.81 -14.00 16.38
C GLY A 102 -10.09 -13.46 17.02
N ARG A 103 -9.95 -12.97 18.24
CA ARG A 103 -11.04 -12.55 19.12
C ARG A 103 -11.88 -11.40 18.56
N HIS A 104 -11.30 -10.49 17.79
CA HIS A 104 -11.98 -9.30 17.27
C HIS A 104 -12.15 -9.34 15.75
N ALA A 105 -12.11 -10.54 15.15
CA ALA A 105 -12.20 -10.69 13.69
C ALA A 105 -13.47 -10.05 13.08
N GLU A 106 -14.62 -10.19 13.74
CA GLU A 106 -15.89 -9.59 13.26
C GLU A 106 -15.86 -8.05 13.27
N GLU A 107 -15.33 -7.44 14.33
CA GLU A 107 -15.19 -5.99 14.42
C GLU A 107 -14.22 -5.46 13.35
N PHE A 108 -13.11 -6.17 13.13
CA PHE A 108 -12.13 -5.81 12.11
C PHE A 108 -12.70 -5.94 10.69
N LEU A 109 -13.50 -6.97 10.42
CA LEU A 109 -14.21 -7.13 9.14
C LEU A 109 -15.17 -5.96 8.89
N ALA A 110 -15.96 -5.57 9.90
CA ALA A 110 -16.87 -4.43 9.80
C ALA A 110 -16.14 -3.11 9.53
N MET A 111 -14.93 -2.92 10.08
CA MET A 111 -14.10 -1.75 9.77
C MET A 111 -13.63 -1.73 8.32
N ILE A 112 -13.30 -2.89 7.73
CA ILE A 112 -12.88 -2.95 6.33
C ILE A 112 -14.05 -2.61 5.40
N GLU A 113 -15.23 -3.20 5.62
CA GLU A 113 -16.41 -2.98 4.78
C GLU A 113 -16.92 -1.53 4.79
N GLN A 114 -16.69 -0.78 5.87
CA GLN A 114 -17.04 0.63 5.94
C GLN A 114 -16.12 1.54 5.12
N ASN A 115 -14.91 1.09 4.81
CA ASN A 115 -13.86 1.88 4.17
C ASN A 115 -13.51 1.41 2.74
N SER A 116 -14.16 0.35 2.27
CA SER A 116 -14.06 -0.22 0.90
C SER A 116 -15.19 0.25 0.00
#